data_AF-A0A7X6R6X8-F1
#
_entry.id   AF-A0A7X6R6X8-F1
#
_cell.length_a   1.000
_cell.length_b   1.000
_cell.length_c   1.000
_cell.angle_alpha   90.00
_cell.angle_beta   90.00
_cell.angle_gamma   90.00
#
_symmetry.space_group_name_H-M   'P 1'
#
loop_
_entity.id
_entity.type
_entity.pdbx_description
1 polymer ?
#
loop_
_entity_poly.entity_id
_entity_poly.type
_entity_poly.pdbx_seq_one_letter_code
_entity_poly.pdbx_strand_id
1 'polypeptide(L)'
;MSEAVVELTPEPLEDADLRSALEAMLLVVDAPVPVDQLAAALGDSPQRVEHTLRAMSAELSARSSGIDLRFVGDGWRFYTRSEYAPYVERMLLDGSRSKLTRAALETLAVVAYRQPVTRTRVSAVRGVNVDGVMRTLLARGLIAEAGVDPETNGTLYRTTELFLERIGLASLSDLPPLAPLLPGVDLIDEINESLETDPRYTRLRKPAEADLDLGTAE
;
A
#
# COMPACT_ATOMS: atom_id res chain seq x y z
N MET A 1 47.15 30.70 -26.03
CA MET A 1 45.89 30.03 -26.41
C MET A 1 45.41 29.27 -25.19
N SER A 2 44.44 29.83 -24.46
CA SER A 2 43.72 29.12 -23.41
C SER A 2 42.27 29.15 -23.86
N GLU A 3 41.83 28.05 -24.45
CA GLU A 3 40.46 27.86 -24.88
C GLU A 3 39.64 27.68 -23.62
N ALA A 4 38.88 28.73 -23.26
CA ALA A 4 37.92 28.65 -22.17
C ALA A 4 36.84 27.67 -22.60
N VAL A 5 36.78 26.53 -21.92
CA VAL A 5 35.66 25.59 -22.02
C VAL A 5 34.45 26.34 -21.49
N VAL A 6 33.60 26.82 -22.41
CA VAL A 6 32.30 27.38 -22.07
C VAL A 6 31.46 26.20 -21.58
N GLU A 7 31.37 26.08 -20.26
CA GLU A 7 30.46 25.17 -19.59
C GLU A 7 29.04 25.67 -19.92
N LEU A 8 28.45 25.11 -20.97
CA LEU A 8 27.08 25.39 -21.38
C LEU A 8 26.15 24.84 -20.31
N THR A 9 25.89 25.65 -19.27
CA THR A 9 24.71 25.43 -18.43
C THR A 9 23.51 25.49 -19.36
N PRO A 10 22.72 24.41 -19.52
CA PRO A 10 21.55 24.46 -20.40
C PRO A 10 20.68 25.62 -19.96
N GLU A 11 20.29 26.49 -20.89
CA GLU A 11 19.35 27.55 -20.57
C GLU A 11 18.06 26.91 -20.03
N PRO A 12 17.49 27.44 -18.93
CA PRO A 12 16.27 26.88 -18.38
C PRO A 12 15.16 26.94 -19.44
N LEU A 13 14.47 25.81 -19.62
CA LEU A 13 13.37 25.68 -20.58
C LEU A 13 12.35 26.80 -20.39
N GLU A 14 11.75 27.28 -21.48
CA GLU A 14 10.58 28.15 -21.38
C GLU A 14 9.44 27.45 -20.62
N ASP A 15 8.54 28.21 -19.98
CA ASP A 15 7.48 27.64 -19.13
C ASP A 15 6.62 26.60 -19.85
N ALA A 16 6.31 26.84 -21.14
CA ALA A 16 5.54 25.93 -21.97
C ALA A 16 6.30 24.63 -22.25
N ASP A 17 7.59 24.73 -22.57
CA ASP A 17 8.45 23.58 -22.85
C ASP A 17 8.71 22.75 -21.60
N LEU A 18 8.92 23.40 -20.44
CA LEU A 18 9.03 22.72 -19.15
C LEU A 18 7.78 21.88 -18.87
N ARG A 19 6.60 22.48 -19.06
CA ARG A 19 5.31 21.80 -18.84
C ARG A 19 5.13 20.61 -19.77
N SER A 20 5.43 20.78 -21.06
CA SER A 20 5.36 19.70 -22.05
C SER A 20 6.37 18.58 -21.77
N ALA A 21 7.58 18.91 -21.33
CA ALA A 21 8.59 17.92 -20.96
C ALA A 21 8.17 17.12 -19.73
N LEU A 22 7.64 17.77 -18.69
CA LEU A 22 7.10 17.10 -17.50
C LEU A 22 5.94 16.16 -17.85
N GLU A 23 5.02 16.60 -18.71
CA GLU A 23 3.92 15.75 -19.17
C GLU A 23 4.43 14.49 -19.90
N ALA A 24 5.41 14.64 -20.79
CA ALA A 24 6.02 13.52 -21.51
C ALA A 24 6.74 12.54 -20.57
N MET A 25 7.51 13.05 -19.60
CA MET A 25 8.19 12.21 -18.61
C MET A 25 7.20 11.45 -17.74
N LEU A 26 6.18 12.13 -17.20
CA LEU A 26 5.18 11.53 -16.33
C LEU A 26 4.26 10.53 -17.05
N LEU A 27 4.15 10.61 -18.37
CA LEU A 27 3.40 9.65 -19.18
C LEU A 27 4.11 8.28 -19.27
N VAL A 28 5.45 8.28 -19.27
CA VAL A 28 6.26 7.07 -19.52
C VAL A 28 6.59 6.32 -18.22
N VAL A 29 6.58 7.00 -17.08
CA VAL A 29 6.99 6.42 -15.80
C VAL A 29 5.98 5.41 -15.25
N ASP A 30 6.48 4.29 -14.75
CA ASP A 30 5.69 3.20 -14.19
C ASP A 30 5.65 3.18 -12.64
N ALA A 31 6.30 4.15 -12.00
CA ALA A 31 6.32 4.41 -10.56
C ALA A 31 6.31 5.94 -10.27
N PRO A 32 5.93 6.39 -9.07
CA PRO A 32 6.07 7.79 -8.68
C PRO A 32 7.51 8.28 -8.77
N VAL A 33 7.69 9.52 -9.29
CA VAL A 33 9.02 10.08 -9.52
C VAL A 33 9.26 11.28 -8.59
N PRO A 34 10.32 11.27 -7.76
CA PRO A 34 10.67 12.39 -6.92
C PRO A 34 10.95 13.67 -7.71
N VAL A 35 10.62 14.82 -7.13
CA VAL A 35 10.84 16.15 -7.74
C VAL A 35 12.30 16.34 -8.11
N ASP A 36 13.23 15.95 -7.24
CA ASP A 36 14.67 16.09 -7.48
C ASP A 36 15.14 15.33 -8.72
N GLN A 37 14.54 14.17 -8.99
CA GLN A 37 14.88 13.37 -10.17
C GLN A 37 14.35 14.01 -11.45
N LEU A 38 13.13 14.57 -11.42
CA LEU A 38 12.57 15.31 -12.54
C LEU A 38 13.39 16.59 -12.83
N ALA A 39 13.74 17.33 -11.79
CA ALA A 39 14.55 18.55 -11.88
C ALA A 39 15.94 18.28 -12.46
N ALA A 40 16.62 17.23 -11.97
CA ALA A 40 17.92 16.81 -12.49
C ALA A 40 17.87 16.42 -13.98
N ALA A 41 16.82 15.72 -14.41
CA ALA A 41 16.66 15.32 -15.80
C ALA A 41 16.37 16.49 -16.76
N LEU A 42 15.69 17.53 -16.27
CA LEU A 42 15.33 18.73 -17.04
C LEU A 42 16.40 19.83 -16.97
N GLY A 43 17.39 19.69 -16.08
CA GLY A 43 18.38 20.74 -15.82
C GLY A 43 17.77 21.97 -15.16
N ASP A 44 16.72 21.80 -14.35
CA ASP A 44 15.96 22.89 -13.73
C ASP A 44 16.02 22.83 -12.19
N SER A 45 15.54 23.89 -11.54
CA SER A 45 15.39 23.96 -10.09
C SER A 45 14.22 23.08 -9.59
N PRO A 46 14.41 22.32 -8.49
CA PRO A 46 13.33 21.54 -7.86
C PRO A 46 12.09 22.37 -7.52
N GLN A 47 12.30 23.63 -7.11
CA GLN A 47 11.21 24.54 -6.73
C GLN A 47 10.32 24.90 -7.93
N ARG A 48 10.93 25.17 -9.10
CA ARG A 48 10.16 25.46 -10.32
C ARG A 48 9.42 24.22 -10.80
N VAL A 49 10.06 23.05 -10.80
CA VAL A 49 9.42 21.79 -11.18
C VAL A 49 8.23 21.48 -10.28
N GLU A 50 8.39 21.58 -8.95
CA GLU A 50 7.30 21.35 -8.01
C GLU A 50 6.14 22.33 -8.22
N HIS A 51 6.44 23.62 -8.44
CA HIS A 51 5.43 24.62 -8.73
C HIS A 51 4.62 24.28 -9.98
N THR A 52 5.31 23.92 -11.07
CA THR A 52 4.68 23.53 -12.35
C THR A 52 3.82 22.28 -12.18
N LEU A 53 4.29 21.26 -11.46
CA LEU A 53 3.53 20.03 -11.19
C LEU A 53 2.24 20.31 -10.41
N ARG A 54 2.32 21.17 -9.38
CA ARG A 54 1.14 21.59 -8.61
C ARG A 54 0.13 22.36 -9.48
N ALA A 55 0.61 23.25 -10.36
CA ALA A 55 -0.24 23.97 -11.32
C ALA A 55 -0.94 23.00 -12.30
N MET A 56 -0.18 22.08 -12.91
CA MET A 56 -0.73 21.04 -13.79
C MET A 56 -1.80 20.18 -13.11
N SER A 57 -1.55 19.78 -11.86
CA SER A 57 -2.51 19.03 -11.03
C SER A 57 -3.81 19.82 -10.80
N ALA A 58 -3.69 21.11 -10.48
CA ALA A 58 -4.84 21.99 -10.28
C ALA A 58 -5.66 22.17 -11.58
N GLU A 59 -5.00 22.36 -12.72
CA GLU A 59 -5.64 22.49 -14.03
C GLU A 59 -6.40 21.22 -14.45
N LEU A 60 -5.80 20.04 -14.25
CA LEU A 60 -6.45 18.76 -14.52
C LEU A 60 -7.72 18.59 -13.67
N SER A 61 -7.69 19.08 -12.43
CA SER A 61 -8.83 19.06 -11.53
C SER A 61 -9.89 20.08 -11.90
N ALA A 62 -9.49 21.30 -12.28
CA ALA A 62 -10.42 22.37 -12.68
C ALA A 62 -11.24 22.00 -13.93
N ARG A 63 -10.65 21.25 -14.87
CA ARG A 63 -11.34 20.79 -16.09
C ARG A 63 -12.08 19.47 -15.94
N SER A 64 -12.18 18.91 -14.72
CA SER A 64 -12.75 17.59 -14.44
C SER A 64 -12.17 16.49 -15.34
N SER A 65 -10.85 16.50 -15.53
CA SER A 65 -10.17 15.50 -16.37
C SER A 65 -10.27 14.10 -15.75
N GLY A 66 -10.38 13.06 -16.58
CA GLY A 66 -10.24 11.67 -16.11
C GLY A 66 -8.83 11.32 -15.61
N ILE A 67 -7.84 12.15 -15.92
CA ILE A 67 -6.47 12.05 -15.43
C ILE A 67 -6.33 12.87 -14.15
N ASP A 68 -5.62 12.29 -13.18
CA ASP A 68 -5.30 12.88 -11.89
C ASP A 68 -3.79 12.83 -11.66
N LEU A 69 -3.15 13.99 -11.53
CA LEU A 69 -1.72 14.09 -11.24
C LEU A 69 -1.55 14.19 -9.73
N ARG A 70 -0.96 13.17 -9.10
CA ARG A 70 -0.90 13.08 -7.64
C ARG A 70 0.54 12.96 -7.14
N PHE A 71 0.77 13.45 -5.93
CA PHE A 71 1.98 13.23 -5.16
C PHE A 71 1.77 12.05 -4.17
N VAL A 72 2.43 10.92 -4.40
CA VAL A 72 2.29 9.65 -3.67
C VAL A 72 3.65 8.96 -3.61
N GLY A 73 3.99 8.27 -2.50
CA GLY A 73 5.30 7.63 -2.32
C GLY A 73 6.49 8.57 -2.55
N ASP A 74 6.42 9.80 -2.01
CA ASP A 74 7.41 10.88 -2.22
C ASP A 74 7.69 11.26 -3.69
N GLY A 75 6.79 10.93 -4.61
CA GLY A 75 6.93 11.24 -6.03
C GLY A 75 5.63 11.66 -6.71
N TRP A 76 5.75 12.16 -7.93
CA TRP A 76 4.63 12.56 -8.77
C TRP A 76 4.33 11.49 -9.83
N ARG A 77 3.04 11.27 -10.10
CA ARG A 77 2.58 10.34 -11.14
C ARG A 77 1.18 10.66 -11.64
N PHE A 78 0.91 10.33 -12.91
CA PHE A 78 -0.45 10.27 -13.43
C PHE A 78 -1.21 9.02 -12.95
N TYR A 79 -2.47 9.25 -12.59
CA TYR A 79 -3.45 8.25 -12.22
C TYR A 79 -4.76 8.52 -12.96
N THR A 80 -5.67 7.55 -12.94
CA THR A 80 -7.07 7.76 -13.35
C THR A 80 -7.90 8.17 -12.14
N ARG A 81 -8.83 9.12 -12.29
CA ARG A 81 -9.79 9.43 -11.21
C ARG A 81 -10.66 8.22 -10.87
N SER A 82 -10.94 8.06 -9.58
CA SER A 82 -11.73 6.95 -9.03
C SER A 82 -13.15 6.87 -9.59
N GLU A 83 -13.75 8.02 -9.94
CA GLU A 83 -15.07 8.11 -10.61
C GLU A 83 -15.13 7.31 -11.92
N TYR A 84 -14.00 7.16 -12.61
CA TYR A 84 -13.91 6.42 -13.87
C TYR A 84 -13.40 4.98 -13.72
N ALA A 85 -13.17 4.51 -12.48
CA ALA A 85 -12.72 3.15 -12.22
C ALA A 85 -13.60 2.08 -12.89
N PRO A 86 -14.95 2.17 -12.95
CA PRO A 86 -15.77 1.16 -13.61
C PRO A 86 -15.48 0.97 -15.11
N TYR A 87 -15.01 2.02 -15.79
CA TYR A 87 -14.68 1.96 -17.22
C TYR A 87 -13.31 1.31 -17.44
N VAL A 88 -12.32 1.70 -16.63
CA VAL A 88 -10.97 1.12 -16.63
C VAL A 88 -11.04 -0.36 -16.26
N GLU A 89 -11.83 -0.71 -15.24
CA GLU A 89 -12.08 -2.09 -14.84
C GLU A 89 -12.65 -2.92 -15.98
N ARG A 90 -13.67 -2.43 -16.70
CA ARG A 90 -14.24 -3.16 -17.84
C ARG A 90 -13.20 -3.44 -18.93
N MET A 91 -12.34 -2.47 -19.22
CA MET A 91 -11.26 -2.62 -20.21
C MET A 91 -10.18 -3.61 -19.77
N LEU A 92 -9.87 -3.68 -18.48
CA LEU A 92 -8.81 -4.55 -17.94
C LEU A 92 -9.30 -5.95 -17.53
N LEU A 93 -10.58 -6.10 -17.18
CA LEU A 93 -11.17 -7.34 -16.65
C LEU A 93 -11.59 -8.34 -17.74
N ASP A 94 -11.44 -7.98 -19.01
CA ASP A 94 -11.39 -8.96 -20.10
C ASP A 94 -10.17 -9.91 -19.96
N GLY A 95 -9.30 -9.73 -18.92
CA GLY A 95 -8.24 -10.66 -18.53
C GLY A 95 -7.82 -10.61 -17.04
N SER A 96 -8.57 -11.29 -16.16
CA SER A 96 -8.03 -12.03 -14.98
C SER A 96 -7.54 -11.32 -13.68
N ARG A 97 -7.86 -10.05 -13.36
CA ARG A 97 -7.50 -9.49 -12.03
C ARG A 97 -8.72 -9.23 -11.13
N SER A 98 -9.08 -10.22 -10.31
CA SER A 98 -10.15 -10.07 -9.31
C SER A 98 -9.78 -9.05 -8.22
N LYS A 99 -10.76 -8.24 -7.79
CA LYS A 99 -10.62 -7.32 -6.65
C LYS A 99 -10.17 -8.09 -5.40
N LEU A 100 -9.44 -7.43 -4.50
CA LEU A 100 -9.19 -7.99 -3.18
C LEU A 100 -10.53 -8.18 -2.46
N THR A 101 -10.71 -9.35 -1.86
CA THR A 101 -11.88 -9.61 -1.02
C THR A 101 -11.80 -8.77 0.25
N ARG A 102 -12.95 -8.58 0.91
CA ARG A 102 -13.00 -7.91 2.21
C ARG A 102 -12.03 -8.54 3.21
N ALA A 103 -11.98 -9.87 3.28
CA ALA A 103 -11.04 -10.58 4.15
C ALA A 103 -9.57 -10.27 3.84
N ALA A 104 -9.23 -10.04 2.56
CA ALA A 104 -7.88 -9.68 2.15
C ALA A 104 -7.53 -8.23 2.53
N LEU A 105 -8.48 -7.30 2.38
CA LEU A 105 -8.32 -5.91 2.82
C LEU A 105 -8.16 -5.83 4.34
N GLU A 106 -8.96 -6.58 5.11
CA GLU A 106 -8.84 -6.63 6.57
C GLU A 106 -7.48 -7.21 7.02
N THR A 107 -6.96 -8.25 6.35
CA THR A 107 -5.61 -8.76 6.64
C THR A 107 -4.53 -7.74 6.29
N LEU A 108 -4.64 -7.10 5.12
CA LEU A 108 -3.69 -6.10 4.67
C LEU A 108 -3.63 -4.91 5.65
N ALA A 109 -4.77 -4.48 6.18
CA ALA A 109 -4.83 -3.45 7.21
C ALA A 109 -4.08 -3.86 8.47
N VAL A 110 -4.26 -5.11 8.96
CA VAL A 110 -3.50 -5.60 10.12
C VAL A 110 -1.99 -5.54 9.87
N VAL A 111 -1.53 -5.91 8.67
CA VAL A 111 -0.11 -5.81 8.31
C VAL A 111 0.35 -4.34 8.28
N ALA A 112 -0.40 -3.45 7.62
CA ALA A 112 -0.04 -2.04 7.48
C ALA A 112 0.14 -1.32 8.83
N TYR A 113 -0.75 -1.58 9.80
CA TYR A 113 -0.73 -0.93 11.10
C TYR A 113 0.16 -1.61 12.15
N ARG A 114 0.51 -2.89 11.98
CA ARG A 114 1.31 -3.65 12.97
C ARG A 114 2.66 -4.13 12.45
N GLN A 115 3.05 -3.76 11.23
CA GLN A 115 4.36 -4.13 10.69
C GLN A 115 5.52 -3.61 11.56
N PRO A 116 6.63 -4.36 11.64
CA PRO A 116 6.83 -5.71 11.09
C PRO A 116 6.07 -6.77 11.92
N VAL A 117 5.30 -7.65 11.26
CA VAL A 117 4.42 -8.61 11.94
C VAL A 117 4.55 -10.03 11.38
N THR A 118 4.45 -11.05 12.24
CA THR A 118 4.46 -12.46 11.82
C THR A 118 3.09 -12.93 11.36
N ARG A 119 3.07 -13.93 10.47
CA ARG A 119 1.83 -14.60 10.03
C ARG A 119 0.95 -15.07 11.21
N THR A 120 1.57 -15.64 12.24
CA THR A 120 0.87 -16.12 13.44
C THR A 120 0.18 -14.98 14.19
N ARG A 121 0.87 -13.85 14.39
CA ARG A 121 0.27 -12.65 15.02
C ARG A 121 -0.89 -12.09 14.19
N VAL A 122 -0.77 -12.06 12.86
CA VAL A 122 -1.85 -11.62 11.97
C VAL A 122 -3.08 -12.55 12.09
N SER A 123 -2.87 -13.87 12.11
CA SER A 123 -3.95 -14.84 12.27
C SER A 123 -4.66 -14.70 13.62
N ALA A 124 -3.91 -14.46 14.70
CA ALA A 124 -4.45 -14.24 16.03
C ALA A 124 -5.35 -12.99 16.08
N VAL A 125 -4.89 -11.87 15.51
CA VAL A 125 -5.69 -10.62 15.44
C VAL A 125 -6.97 -10.80 14.62
N ARG A 126 -6.92 -11.59 13.54
CA ARG A 126 -8.08 -11.84 12.67
C ARG A 126 -9.02 -12.93 13.20
N GLY A 127 -8.58 -13.75 14.15
CA GLY A 127 -9.34 -14.88 14.68
C GLY A 127 -9.63 -16.01 13.67
N VAL A 128 -8.99 -15.98 12.49
CA VAL A 128 -9.21 -16.93 11.39
C VAL A 128 -7.90 -17.27 10.68
N ASN A 129 -7.89 -18.36 9.90
CA ASN A 129 -6.75 -18.70 9.06
C ASN A 129 -6.54 -17.66 7.94
N VAL A 130 -5.33 -17.11 7.85
CA VAL A 130 -4.96 -16.07 6.88
C VAL A 130 -4.01 -16.56 5.77
N ASP A 131 -3.68 -17.85 5.71
CA ASP A 131 -2.62 -18.38 4.83
C ASP A 131 -2.86 -18.10 3.34
N GLY A 132 -4.07 -18.35 2.85
CA GLY A 132 -4.43 -18.10 1.46
C GLY A 132 -4.40 -16.60 1.13
N VAL A 133 -4.79 -15.77 2.10
CA VAL A 133 -4.79 -14.31 1.95
C VAL A 133 -3.36 -13.77 1.93
N MET A 134 -2.51 -14.20 2.88
CA MET A 134 -1.10 -13.80 2.94
C MET A 134 -0.37 -14.16 1.65
N ARG A 135 -0.58 -15.38 1.12
CA ARG A 135 -0.04 -15.81 -0.17
C ARG A 135 -0.51 -14.93 -1.32
N THR A 136 -1.79 -14.54 -1.33
CA THR A 136 -2.36 -13.66 -2.35
C THR A 136 -1.77 -12.25 -2.27
N LEU A 137 -1.59 -11.71 -1.06
CA LEU A 137 -1.02 -10.38 -0.85
C LEU A 137 0.46 -10.33 -1.26
N LEU A 138 1.24 -11.38 -0.95
CA LEU A 138 2.61 -11.56 -1.43
C LEU A 138 2.67 -11.66 -2.95
N ALA A 139 1.84 -12.52 -3.55
CA ALA A 139 1.81 -12.70 -5.01
C ALA A 139 1.41 -11.43 -5.76
N ARG A 140 0.62 -10.55 -5.12
CA ARG A 140 0.24 -9.23 -5.64
C ARG A 140 1.24 -8.12 -5.30
N GLY A 141 2.32 -8.44 -4.58
CA GLY A 141 3.37 -7.50 -4.20
C GLY A 141 2.93 -6.41 -3.22
N LEU A 142 1.81 -6.57 -2.53
CA LEU A 142 1.30 -5.58 -1.56
C LEU A 142 1.98 -5.68 -0.20
N ILE A 143 2.55 -6.86 0.10
CA ILE A 143 3.38 -7.12 1.26
C ILE A 143 4.65 -7.84 0.83
N ALA A 144 5.69 -7.76 1.63
CA ALA A 144 6.98 -8.41 1.44
C ALA A 144 7.52 -8.95 2.77
N GLU A 145 8.47 -9.88 2.69
CA GLU A 145 9.18 -10.39 3.86
C GLU A 145 10.16 -9.33 4.40
N ALA A 146 10.22 -9.22 5.73
CA ALA A 146 10.96 -8.20 6.47
C ALA A 146 11.96 -8.84 7.45
N GLY A 147 12.48 -10.02 7.11
CA GLY A 147 13.38 -10.80 7.95
C GLY A 147 12.65 -11.79 8.86
N VAL A 148 13.29 -12.13 9.98
CA VAL A 148 12.84 -13.17 10.91
C VAL A 148 12.68 -12.55 12.30
N ASP A 149 11.59 -12.89 12.98
CA ASP A 149 11.31 -12.49 14.35
C ASP A 149 12.32 -13.20 15.29
N PRO A 150 13.09 -12.45 16.11
CA PRO A 150 14.17 -13.02 16.90
C PRO A 150 13.70 -13.91 18.05
N GLU A 151 12.45 -13.79 18.49
CA GLU A 151 11.90 -14.56 19.62
C GLU A 151 11.22 -15.84 19.13
N THR A 152 10.46 -15.73 18.04
CA THR A 152 9.61 -16.82 17.53
C THR A 152 10.23 -17.54 16.33
N ASN A 153 11.31 -17.00 15.77
CA ASN A 153 11.96 -17.46 14.53
C ASN A 153 10.99 -17.52 13.33
N GLY A 154 9.89 -16.77 13.37
CA GLY A 154 8.89 -16.69 12.32
C GLY A 154 9.17 -15.57 11.33
N THR A 155 8.80 -15.76 10.06
CA THR A 155 8.94 -14.71 9.02
C THR A 155 8.12 -13.47 9.38
N LEU A 156 8.77 -12.31 9.34
CA LEU A 156 8.15 -10.99 9.48
C LEU A 156 7.67 -10.49 8.12
N TYR A 157 6.55 -9.78 8.11
CA TYR A 157 5.96 -9.17 6.93
C TYR A 157 5.78 -7.67 7.13
N ARG A 158 5.94 -6.93 6.03
CA ARG A 158 5.72 -5.48 5.93
C ARG A 158 5.01 -5.13 4.62
N THR A 159 4.38 -3.97 4.54
CA THR A 159 3.84 -3.43 3.29
C THR A 159 4.95 -2.93 2.38
N THR A 160 4.64 -2.84 1.08
CA THR A 160 5.57 -2.38 0.04
C THR A 160 5.26 -0.96 -0.42
N GLU A 161 6.12 -0.38 -1.26
CA GLU A 161 5.80 0.87 -1.97
C GLU A 161 4.55 0.75 -2.83
N LEU A 162 4.36 -0.41 -3.48
CA LEU A 162 3.15 -0.69 -4.25
C LEU A 162 1.87 -0.56 -3.41
N PHE A 163 1.92 -0.89 -2.11
CA PHE A 163 0.79 -0.66 -1.22
C PHE A 163 0.51 0.84 -1.06
N LEU A 164 1.51 1.66 -0.75
CA LEU A 164 1.39 3.11 -0.60
C LEU A 164 0.85 3.77 -1.88
N GLU A 165 1.36 3.35 -3.04
CA GLU A 165 0.89 3.79 -4.35
C GLU A 165 -0.59 3.49 -4.59
N ARG A 166 -1.05 2.29 -4.17
CA ARG A 166 -2.42 1.84 -4.39
C ARG A 166 -3.42 2.55 -3.48
N ILE A 167 -3.02 2.87 -2.26
CA ILE A 167 -3.87 3.60 -1.30
C ILE A 167 -3.76 5.13 -1.45
N GLY A 168 -2.74 5.62 -2.16
CA GLY A 168 -2.56 7.04 -2.43
C GLY A 168 -1.95 7.83 -1.26
N LEU A 169 -1.07 7.21 -0.48
CA LEU A 169 -0.36 7.86 0.63
C LEU A 169 1.11 8.10 0.29
N ALA A 170 1.70 9.19 0.80
CA ALA A 170 3.13 9.47 0.63
C ALA A 170 3.97 8.55 1.51
N SER A 171 3.50 8.29 2.73
CA SER A 171 4.22 7.53 3.74
C SER A 171 3.27 6.69 4.61
N LEU A 172 3.84 5.75 5.35
CA LEU A 172 3.08 4.99 6.36
C LEU A 172 2.62 5.87 7.54
N SER A 173 3.29 6.99 7.80
CA SER A 173 2.86 7.98 8.81
C SER A 173 1.56 8.68 8.44
N ASP A 174 1.19 8.69 7.16
CA ASP A 174 -0.07 9.27 6.70
C ASP A 174 -1.27 8.32 6.89
N LEU A 175 -1.04 7.11 7.40
CA LEU A 175 -2.12 6.18 7.72
C LEU A 175 -3.02 6.77 8.81
N PRO A 176 -4.36 6.76 8.61
CA PRO A 176 -5.29 7.25 9.62
C PRO A 176 -5.06 6.59 11.00
N PRO A 177 -5.02 7.36 12.09
CA PRO A 177 -4.83 6.78 13.42
C PRO A 177 -6.00 5.85 13.79
N LEU A 178 -5.72 4.81 14.58
CA LEU A 178 -6.68 3.75 14.91
C LEU A 178 -7.83 4.17 15.89
N ALA A 179 -8.01 5.44 16.29
CA ALA A 179 -8.97 5.84 17.34
C ALA A 179 -9.83 7.09 17.01
N PRO A 180 -11.09 7.24 17.51
CA PRO A 180 -11.73 6.58 18.67
C PRO A 180 -13.03 5.80 18.35
N LEU A 181 -13.08 5.02 17.25
CA LEU A 181 -14.26 4.20 16.91
C LEU A 181 -14.16 2.73 17.36
N LEU A 182 -13.09 2.36 18.07
CA LEU A 182 -12.90 1.03 18.65
C LEU A 182 -12.61 1.19 20.15
N PRO A 183 -13.21 0.36 21.03
CA PRO A 183 -12.82 0.32 22.43
C PRO A 183 -11.30 0.07 22.54
N GLY A 184 -10.66 0.73 23.49
CA GLY A 184 -9.20 0.71 23.67
C GLY A 184 -8.64 -0.71 23.68
N VAL A 185 -7.41 -0.86 23.18
CA VAL A 185 -6.75 -2.16 23.01
C VAL A 185 -6.61 -2.90 24.35
N ASP A 186 -6.42 -2.16 25.44
CA ASP A 186 -6.38 -2.69 26.81
C ASP A 186 -7.71 -3.37 27.21
N LEU A 187 -8.84 -2.86 26.68
CA LEU A 187 -10.17 -3.45 26.92
C LEU A 187 -10.34 -4.78 26.18
N ILE A 188 -9.64 -5.00 25.08
CA ILE A 188 -9.71 -6.25 24.30
C ILE A 188 -8.96 -7.37 25.03
N ASP A 189 -7.83 -7.04 25.66
CA ASP A 189 -7.09 -7.98 26.49
C ASP A 189 -7.87 -8.32 27.78
N GLU A 190 -8.53 -7.35 28.41
CA GLU A 190 -9.48 -7.58 29.53
C GLU A 190 -10.72 -8.40 29.11
N ILE A 191 -11.25 -8.16 27.91
CA ILE A 191 -12.35 -8.96 27.35
C ILE A 191 -11.86 -10.40 27.08
N ASN A 192 -10.63 -10.59 26.60
CA ASN A 192 -10.09 -11.93 26.35
C ASN A 192 -9.82 -12.70 27.66
N GLU A 193 -9.25 -12.05 28.68
CA GLU A 193 -9.09 -12.64 30.03
C GLU A 193 -10.43 -12.96 30.71
N SER A 194 -11.44 -12.10 30.56
CA SER A 194 -12.78 -12.36 31.11
C SER A 194 -13.54 -13.47 30.38
N LEU A 195 -13.32 -13.65 29.07
CA LEU A 195 -13.87 -14.76 28.29
C LEU A 195 -13.18 -16.10 28.61
N GLU A 196 -11.88 -16.09 28.95
CA GLU A 196 -11.15 -17.28 29.38
C GLU A 196 -11.59 -17.77 30.77
N THR A 197 -12.08 -16.86 31.62
CA THR A 197 -12.59 -17.16 32.97
C THR A 197 -14.09 -17.47 33.02
N ASP A 198 -14.86 -17.20 31.95
CA ASP A 198 -16.28 -17.58 31.87
C ASP A 198 -16.45 -19.09 31.63
N PRO A 199 -17.02 -19.85 32.59
CA PRO A 199 -17.18 -21.30 32.50
C PRO A 199 -18.11 -21.77 31.36
N ARG A 200 -18.86 -20.87 30.71
CA ARG A 200 -19.60 -21.19 29.48
C ARG A 200 -18.70 -21.27 28.25
N TYR A 201 -17.66 -20.45 28.18
CA TYR A 201 -16.72 -20.39 27.05
C TYR A 201 -15.69 -21.53 27.11
N THR A 202 -15.21 -21.88 28.31
CA THR A 202 -14.26 -23.00 28.52
C THR A 202 -14.85 -24.36 28.09
N ARG A 203 -16.19 -24.52 28.14
CA ARG A 203 -16.89 -25.75 27.74
C ARG A 203 -17.01 -25.94 26.23
N LEU A 204 -16.95 -24.85 25.45
CA LEU A 204 -16.98 -24.89 23.98
C LEU A 204 -15.61 -25.29 23.37
N ARG A 205 -14.52 -25.19 24.14
CA ARG A 205 -13.15 -25.46 23.67
C ARG A 205 -12.66 -26.88 23.97
N LYS A 206 -13.43 -27.72 24.67
CA LYS A 206 -13.06 -29.13 24.87
C LYS A 206 -13.36 -29.89 23.56
N PRO A 207 -12.35 -30.38 22.81
CA PRO A 207 -12.60 -31.02 21.53
C PRO A 207 -13.20 -32.42 21.71
N ALA A 208 -13.83 -32.87 20.63
CA ALA A 208 -14.20 -34.23 20.34
C ALA A 208 -12.98 -35.18 20.34
N GLU A 209 -12.45 -35.49 21.52
CA GLU A 209 -11.54 -36.60 21.79
C GLU A 209 -12.22 -37.55 22.79
N ALA A 210 -13.23 -38.25 22.33
CA ALA A 210 -13.64 -39.54 22.88
C ALA A 210 -14.44 -40.27 21.79
N ASP A 211 -13.98 -41.47 21.45
CA ASP A 211 -14.66 -42.50 20.66
C ASP A 211 -14.60 -42.37 19.13
N LEU A 212 -13.39 -42.56 18.58
CA LEU A 212 -13.20 -43.31 17.34
C LEU A 212 -12.49 -44.61 17.69
N ASP A 213 -13.23 -45.55 18.29
CA ASP A 213 -12.82 -46.94 18.40
C ASP A 213 -13.06 -47.62 17.05
N LEU A 214 -11.98 -47.77 16.27
CA LEU A 214 -11.93 -48.61 15.09
C LEU A 214 -11.70 -50.06 15.55
N GLY A 215 -12.76 -50.65 16.12
CA GLY A 215 -12.83 -52.05 16.49
C GLY A 215 -13.06 -52.96 15.28
N THR A 216 -12.20 -53.96 15.17
CA THR A 216 -12.04 -54.98 14.13
C THR A 216 -13.19 -55.98 13.99
N ALA A 217 -13.31 -56.51 12.76
CA ALA A 217 -13.90 -57.78 12.30
C ALA A 217 -14.44 -58.78 13.34
N GLU A 218 -15.70 -59.21 13.16
CA GLU A 218 -16.09 -60.56 12.66
C GLU A 218 -17.54 -60.54 12.13
#